data_AF-A0A6S7J4X4-F1
#
_entry.id   AF-A0A6S7J4X4-F1
#
_cell.length_a   1.000
_cell.length_b   1.000
_cell.length_c   1.000
_cell.angle_alpha   90.00
_cell.angle_beta   90.00
_cell.angle_gamma   90.00
#
_symmetry.space_group_name_H-M   'P 1'
#
loop_
_entity.id
_entity.type
_entity.pdbx_description
1 polymer ?
#
loop_
_entity_poly.entity_id
_entity_poly.type
_entity_poly.pdbx_seq_one_letter_code
_entity_poly.pdbx_strand_id
1 'polypeptide(L)'
;MIDDICTDSGPAYKPHSSCESKHNKNSPVLNKTRKCYPVYLGGSQNTSGLSSASVQRTCDQLRCTSCDFQVVSFDNYQWRSSCDYLFFRNNIPDFSKLKVNLIQKRGSRAYACQCSWKSVSKMQNIESDSELRWVCGKHS
;
A
#
# COMPACT_ATOMS: atom_id res chain seq x y z
N MET A 1 -17.61 34.78 35.09
CA MET A 1 -18.07 35.02 33.72
C MET A 1 -16.99 34.41 32.83
N ILE A 2 -17.36 33.35 32.08
CA ILE A 2 -16.68 32.63 30.99
C ILE A 2 -15.29 32.03 31.28
N ASP A 3 -15.14 30.73 31.52
CA ASP A 3 -15.15 29.54 30.62
C ASP A 3 -13.82 29.31 29.85
N ASP A 4 -13.18 28.19 30.20
CA ASP A 4 -12.53 27.15 29.37
C ASP A 4 -11.79 27.42 28.04
N ILE A 5 -10.82 26.53 27.79
CA ILE A 5 -10.25 26.10 26.49
C ILE A 5 -9.07 26.92 25.92
N CYS A 6 -7.86 26.34 26.04
CA CYS A 6 -6.89 26.36 24.94
C CYS A 6 -6.70 24.91 24.47
N THR A 7 -7.44 24.56 23.44
CA THR A 7 -7.34 23.35 22.64
C THR A 7 -6.00 23.33 21.92
N ASP A 8 -5.08 22.47 22.36
CA ASP A 8 -3.86 22.12 21.63
C ASP A 8 -4.25 21.43 20.31
N SER A 9 -4.24 22.21 19.24
CA SER A 9 -4.61 21.80 17.90
C SER A 9 -3.36 21.23 17.22
N GLY A 10 -3.23 19.90 17.26
CA GLY A 10 -2.18 19.19 16.54
C GLY A 10 -2.16 19.51 15.03
N PRO A 11 -0.99 19.41 14.37
CA PRO A 11 -0.85 19.83 12.99
C PRO A 11 -1.69 18.96 12.05
N ALA A 12 -2.51 19.63 11.25
CA ALA A 12 -3.27 19.05 10.15
C ALA A 12 -2.34 18.32 9.17
N TYR A 13 -2.53 17.00 9.04
CA TYR A 13 -1.95 16.24 7.94
C TYR A 13 -2.56 16.74 6.62
N LYS A 14 -1.78 17.49 5.86
CA LYS A 14 -2.10 17.88 4.48
C LYS A 14 -1.99 16.64 3.60
N PRO A 15 -3.01 16.29 2.79
CA PRO A 15 -2.81 15.40 1.66
C PRO A 15 -1.77 16.07 0.75
N HIS A 16 -0.68 15.36 0.45
CA HIS A 16 0.35 15.88 -0.42
C HIS A 16 -0.22 15.95 -1.84
N SER A 17 -0.60 17.17 -2.24
CA SER A 17 -0.92 17.52 -3.62
C SER A 17 0.32 17.22 -4.47
N SER A 18 0.23 16.25 -5.36
CA SER A 18 1.27 15.93 -6.33
C SER A 18 1.43 17.11 -7.30
N CYS A 19 2.68 17.52 -7.48
CA CYS A 19 3.08 18.56 -8.42
C CYS A 19 2.82 18.11 -9.87
N GLU A 20 2.05 18.93 -10.58
CA GLU A 20 1.80 18.82 -12.02
C GLU A 20 3.11 18.98 -12.80
N SER A 21 3.46 17.96 -13.59
CA SER A 21 4.46 18.07 -14.66
C SER A 21 3.75 18.17 -15.99
N LYS A 22 3.71 19.38 -16.56
CA LYS A 22 3.25 19.63 -17.93
C LYS A 22 4.19 18.95 -18.91
N HIS A 23 3.69 17.99 -19.69
CA HIS A 23 4.30 17.59 -20.96
C HIS A 23 3.21 17.34 -22.00
N ASN A 24 3.07 18.31 -22.90
CA ASN A 24 2.27 18.21 -24.11
C ASN A 24 3.08 17.45 -25.16
N LYS A 25 2.67 16.23 -25.51
CA LYS A 25 3.04 15.56 -26.76
C LYS A 25 1.84 14.76 -27.27
N ASN A 26 1.12 15.36 -28.21
CA ASN A 26 0.19 14.64 -29.09
C ASN A 26 0.96 13.56 -29.85
N SER A 27 0.67 12.30 -29.54
CA SER A 27 1.01 11.16 -30.38
C SER A 27 -0.15 10.17 -30.24
N PRO A 28 -0.58 9.49 -31.31
CA PRO A 28 -1.69 8.55 -31.23
C PRO A 28 -1.20 7.35 -30.43
N VAL A 29 -1.47 7.36 -29.12
CA VAL A 29 -1.09 6.28 -28.21
C VAL A 29 -1.98 5.10 -28.54
N LEU A 30 -1.43 4.15 -29.29
CA LEU A 30 -1.96 2.80 -29.36
C LEU A 30 -2.06 2.30 -27.92
N ASN A 31 -3.29 2.17 -27.41
CA ASN A 31 -3.59 1.82 -26.01
C ASN A 31 -3.13 0.37 -25.72
N LYS A 32 -1.82 0.16 -25.60
CA LYS A 32 -1.25 -1.08 -25.11
C LYS A 32 -1.52 -1.10 -23.61
N THR A 33 -2.41 -1.99 -23.20
CA THR A 33 -2.69 -2.24 -21.79
C THR A 33 -1.38 -2.57 -21.09
N ARG A 34 -0.97 -1.69 -20.17
CA ARG A 34 0.26 -1.87 -19.40
C ARG A 34 0.04 -3.00 -18.40
N LYS A 35 0.72 -4.14 -18.61
CA LYS A 35 0.63 -5.31 -17.73
C LYS A 35 1.69 -5.20 -16.62
N CYS A 36 1.26 -5.30 -15.37
CA CYS A 36 2.17 -5.37 -14.23
C CYS A 36 2.66 -6.81 -14.06
N TYR A 37 3.85 -7.11 -14.57
CA TYR A 37 4.42 -8.45 -14.47
C TYR A 37 5.95 -8.45 -14.57
N PRO A 38 6.67 -9.16 -13.69
CA PRO A 38 6.18 -9.87 -12.50
C PRO A 38 5.70 -8.90 -11.40
N VAL A 39 4.87 -9.39 -10.47
CA VAL A 39 4.32 -8.59 -9.37
C VAL A 39 5.24 -8.72 -8.14
N TYR A 40 5.71 -7.59 -7.62
CA TYR A 40 6.61 -7.57 -6.47
C TYR A 40 5.98 -6.90 -5.25
N LEU A 41 6.34 -7.42 -4.07
CA LEU A 41 6.20 -6.76 -2.77
C LEU A 41 7.59 -6.26 -2.34
N GLY A 42 7.66 -5.19 -1.56
CA GLY A 42 8.95 -4.65 -1.11
C GLY A 42 8.79 -3.69 0.05
N GLY A 43 9.92 -3.28 0.61
CA GLY A 43 9.96 -2.31 1.70
C GLY A 43 9.69 -0.89 1.24
N SER A 44 9.69 0.04 2.18
CA SER A 44 9.43 1.47 1.91
C SER A 44 10.49 2.15 1.05
N GLN A 45 11.69 1.56 0.93
CA GLN A 45 12.75 2.05 0.05
C GLN A 45 12.55 1.66 -1.42
N ASN A 46 11.69 0.68 -1.71
CA ASN A 46 11.42 0.26 -3.07
C ASN A 46 10.36 1.16 -3.70
N THR A 47 10.61 1.62 -4.93
CA THR A 47 9.65 2.45 -5.67
C THR A 47 8.39 1.66 -6.00
N SER A 48 7.23 2.26 -5.75
CA SER A 48 5.93 1.68 -6.07
C SER A 48 5.45 2.03 -7.48
N GLY A 49 4.63 1.17 -8.07
CA GLY A 49 3.96 1.37 -9.35
C GLY A 49 3.99 0.14 -10.25
N LEU A 50 3.85 0.37 -11.55
CA LEU A 50 3.88 -0.67 -12.58
C LEU A 50 5.26 -1.33 -12.67
N SER A 51 5.27 -2.65 -12.49
CA SER A 51 6.43 -3.50 -12.77
C SER A 51 6.38 -4.03 -14.20
N SER A 52 7.53 -4.10 -14.87
CA SER A 52 7.69 -4.61 -16.23
C SER A 52 9.02 -5.35 -16.37
N ALA A 53 9.23 -6.09 -17.47
CA ALA A 53 10.46 -6.84 -17.70
C ALA A 53 11.75 -6.00 -17.58
N SER A 54 11.71 -4.71 -17.91
CA SER A 54 12.84 -3.79 -17.82
C SER A 54 12.92 -2.99 -16.52
N VAL A 55 11.84 -2.94 -15.73
CA VAL A 55 11.75 -2.06 -14.55
C VAL A 55 11.05 -2.80 -13.42
N GLN A 56 11.80 -3.09 -12.36
CA GLN A 56 11.29 -3.73 -11.15
C GLN A 56 10.71 -2.67 -10.19
N ARG A 57 9.42 -2.78 -9.88
CA ARG A 57 8.73 -1.91 -8.90
C ARG A 57 7.79 -2.73 -8.02
N THR A 58 7.52 -2.25 -6.82
CA THR A 58 6.48 -2.86 -5.98
C THR A 58 5.11 -2.46 -6.48
N CYS A 59 4.17 -3.40 -6.60
CA CYS A 59 2.83 -3.06 -7.05
C CYS A 59 2.05 -2.27 -5.97
N ASP A 60 1.45 -1.14 -6.37
CA ASP A 60 0.56 -0.30 -5.56
C ASP A 60 -0.94 -0.54 -5.85
N GLN A 61 -1.26 -1.28 -6.91
CA GLN A 61 -2.62 -1.63 -7.31
C GLN A 61 -2.95 -3.08 -6.95
N LEU A 62 -2.52 -3.55 -5.78
CA LEU A 62 -2.72 -4.94 -5.35
C LEU A 62 -4.17 -5.21 -4.93
N ARG A 63 -4.71 -6.35 -5.34
CA ARG A 63 -6.05 -6.86 -4.98
C ARG A 63 -5.94 -8.30 -4.54
N CYS A 64 -6.65 -8.66 -3.46
CA CYS A 64 -6.71 -10.02 -2.98
C CYS A 64 -7.81 -10.79 -3.72
N THR A 65 -7.51 -11.95 -4.29
CA THR A 65 -8.52 -12.77 -4.99
C THR A 65 -9.39 -13.61 -4.05
N SER A 66 -9.02 -13.75 -2.77
CA SER A 66 -9.84 -14.46 -1.77
C SER A 66 -10.97 -13.61 -1.19
N CYS A 67 -10.67 -12.37 -0.78
CA CYS A 67 -11.66 -11.48 -0.18
C CYS A 67 -12.12 -10.37 -1.13
N ASP A 68 -11.50 -10.26 -2.30
CA ASP A 68 -11.79 -9.25 -3.32
C ASP A 68 -11.51 -7.78 -2.91
N PHE A 69 -10.89 -7.56 -1.74
CA PHE A 69 -10.49 -6.24 -1.28
C PHE A 69 -9.14 -5.81 -1.85
N GLN A 70 -8.98 -4.49 -1.99
CA GLN A 70 -7.69 -3.87 -2.24
C GLN A 70 -6.75 -4.13 -1.06
N VAL A 71 -5.48 -4.40 -1.37
CA VAL A 71 -4.43 -4.53 -0.37
C VAL A 71 -3.96 -3.14 0.02
N VAL A 72 -4.14 -2.77 1.28
CA VAL A 72 -3.58 -1.54 1.84
C VAL A 72 -2.09 -1.73 2.11
N SER A 73 -1.33 -0.63 2.05
CA SER A 73 0.09 -0.65 2.37
C SER A 73 0.50 0.56 3.20
N PHE A 74 1.42 0.35 4.15
CA PHE A 74 1.91 1.38 5.07
C PHE A 74 3.43 1.39 5.12
N ASP A 75 4.02 2.50 4.70
CA ASP A 75 5.47 2.70 4.63
C ASP A 75 6.10 2.91 6.01
N ASN A 76 7.26 2.31 6.22
CA ASN A 76 8.02 2.35 7.47
C ASN A 76 7.27 1.73 8.66
N TYR A 77 6.40 0.76 8.39
CA TYR A 77 5.71 -0.01 9.39
C TYR A 77 5.83 -1.51 9.14
N GLN A 78 5.60 -2.29 10.20
CA GLN A 78 5.32 -3.72 10.17
C GLN A 78 4.13 -4.04 11.07
N TRP A 79 3.46 -5.15 10.81
CA TRP A 79 2.44 -5.70 11.70
C TRP A 79 3.07 -6.25 12.99
N ARG A 80 2.36 -6.14 14.10
CA ARG A 80 2.68 -6.88 15.34
C ARG A 80 2.58 -8.38 15.10
N SER A 81 3.35 -9.17 15.84
CA SER A 81 3.25 -10.63 15.84
C SER A 81 1.92 -11.12 16.46
N SER A 82 1.31 -10.31 17.30
CA SER A 82 0.02 -10.59 17.95
C SER A 82 -1.20 -10.26 17.09
N CYS A 83 -1.02 -9.87 15.82
CA CYS A 83 -2.15 -9.62 14.94
C CYS A 83 -2.91 -10.91 14.65
N ASP A 84 -4.23 -10.84 14.63
CA ASP A 84 -5.11 -11.96 14.33
C ASP A 84 -5.99 -11.69 13.10
N TYR A 85 -6.61 -12.76 12.59
CA TYR A 85 -7.48 -12.71 11.43
C TYR A 85 -8.71 -11.80 11.61
N LEU A 86 -9.36 -11.84 12.78
CA LEU A 86 -10.59 -11.07 13.02
C LEU A 86 -10.31 -9.57 13.04
N PHE A 87 -9.14 -9.16 13.52
CA PHE A 87 -8.70 -7.78 13.49
C PHE A 87 -8.70 -7.23 12.05
N PHE A 88 -8.07 -7.92 11.09
CA PHE A 88 -8.04 -7.42 9.71
C PHE A 88 -9.41 -7.46 9.05
N ARG A 89 -10.18 -8.53 9.27
CA ARG A 89 -11.53 -8.68 8.72
C ARG A 89 -12.45 -7.53 9.12
N ASN A 90 -12.36 -7.08 10.37
CA ASN A 90 -13.23 -6.04 10.92
C ASN A 90 -12.75 -4.61 10.66
N ASN A 91 -11.44 -4.42 10.42
CA ASN A 91 -10.84 -3.08 10.40
C ASN A 91 -10.30 -2.63 9.05
N ILE A 92 -10.06 -3.50 8.07
CA ILE A 92 -9.62 -3.08 6.72
C ILE A 92 -10.79 -2.46 5.96
N PRO A 93 -10.62 -1.27 5.33
CA PRO A 93 -9.37 -0.54 5.09
C PRO A 93 -9.08 0.66 6.03
N ASP A 94 -9.73 0.75 7.19
CA ASP A 94 -9.65 1.92 8.10
C ASP A 94 -8.29 2.03 8.82
N PHE A 95 -7.44 2.95 8.34
CA PHE A 95 -6.12 3.20 8.92
C PHE A 95 -6.17 3.59 10.40
N SER A 96 -7.18 4.35 10.83
CA SER A 96 -7.29 4.81 12.22
C SER A 96 -7.45 3.65 13.20
N LYS A 97 -8.10 2.57 12.75
CA LYS A 97 -8.22 1.32 13.50
C LYS A 97 -6.99 0.43 13.33
N LEU A 98 -6.39 0.39 12.14
CA LEU A 98 -5.22 -0.44 11.86
C LEU A 98 -3.94 0.00 12.60
N LYS A 99 -3.76 1.31 12.81
CA LYS A 99 -2.53 1.88 13.38
C LYS A 99 -2.16 1.33 14.76
N VAL A 100 -3.12 0.85 15.54
CA VAL A 100 -2.87 0.28 16.89
C VAL A 100 -2.00 -0.98 16.84
N ASN A 101 -2.07 -1.71 15.72
CA ASN A 101 -1.33 -2.95 15.48
C ASN A 101 -0.14 -2.78 14.52
N LEU A 102 0.21 -1.53 14.18
CA LEU A 102 1.42 -1.22 13.45
C LEU A 102 2.57 -0.88 14.41
N ILE A 103 3.75 -1.39 14.10
CA ILE A 103 5.02 -1.02 14.74
C ILE A 103 5.85 -0.25 13.72
N GLN A 104 6.40 0.90 14.11
CA GLN A 104 7.33 1.64 13.26
C GLN A 104 8.61 0.82 13.00
N LYS A 105 8.94 0.65 11.73
CA LYS A 105 10.17 0.00 11.28
C LYS A 105 10.61 0.57 9.94
N ARG A 106 11.65 1.39 9.98
CA ARG A 106 12.23 2.02 8.78
C ARG A 106 12.67 0.97 7.78
N GLY A 107 12.40 1.23 6.50
CA GLY A 107 12.71 0.30 5.41
C GLY A 107 11.75 -0.87 5.26
N SER A 108 10.78 -1.05 6.17
CA SER A 108 9.71 -2.05 6.01
C SER A 108 8.43 -1.41 5.47
N ARG A 109 7.58 -2.25 4.88
CA ARG A 109 6.23 -1.91 4.47
C ARG A 109 5.28 -3.00 4.95
N ALA A 110 4.21 -2.58 5.62
CA ALA A 110 3.14 -3.45 6.06
C ALA A 110 2.05 -3.51 4.98
N TYR A 111 1.68 -4.71 4.55
CA TYR A 111 0.63 -4.97 3.57
C TYR A 111 -0.51 -5.75 4.21
N ALA A 112 -1.76 -5.44 3.90
CA ALA A 112 -2.90 -6.24 4.36
C ALA A 112 -4.12 -6.12 3.46
N CYS A 113 -4.92 -7.18 3.43
CA CYS A 113 -6.33 -7.16 3.06
C CYS A 113 -7.15 -7.72 4.23
N GLN A 114 -8.46 -7.93 4.04
CA GLN A 114 -9.32 -8.47 5.10
C GLN A 114 -8.98 -9.90 5.54
N CYS A 115 -8.27 -10.69 4.72
CA CYS A 115 -8.01 -12.10 5.02
C CYS A 115 -6.54 -12.48 5.18
N SER A 116 -5.61 -11.59 4.82
CA SER A 116 -4.18 -11.87 4.83
C SER A 116 -3.39 -10.59 5.07
N TRP A 117 -2.21 -10.72 5.67
CA TRP A 117 -1.32 -9.60 5.96
C TRP A 117 0.13 -10.06 5.90
N LYS A 118 1.04 -9.16 5.53
CA LYS A 118 2.47 -9.43 5.47
C LYS A 118 3.28 -8.16 5.71
N SER A 119 4.43 -8.31 6.37
CA SER A 119 5.41 -7.23 6.48
C SER A 119 6.63 -7.58 5.66
N VAL A 120 7.10 -6.65 4.83
CA VAL A 120 8.19 -6.88 3.88
C VAL A 120 9.24 -5.78 4.01
N SER A 121 10.52 -6.17 4.05
CA SER A 121 11.65 -5.24 4.02
C SER A 121 12.45 -5.31 2.73
N LYS A 122 12.66 -6.52 2.20
CA LYS A 122 13.36 -6.76 0.93
C LYS A 122 12.36 -7.04 -0.18
N MET A 123 12.69 -6.59 -1.39
CA MET A 123 11.88 -6.85 -2.57
C MET A 123 11.78 -8.36 -2.84
N GLN A 124 10.57 -8.86 -3.07
CA GLN A 124 10.28 -10.27 -3.36
C GLN A 124 9.16 -10.38 -4.39
N ASN A 125 9.24 -11.40 -5.26
CA ASN A 125 8.13 -11.73 -6.16
C ASN A 125 6.98 -12.30 -5.30
N ILE A 126 5.75 -11.89 -5.57
CA ILE A 126 4.60 -12.45 -4.85
C ILE A 126 4.41 -13.94 -5.12
N GLU A 127 4.81 -14.42 -6.31
CA GLU A 127 4.69 -15.83 -6.70
C GLU A 127 5.54 -16.77 -5.85
N SER A 128 6.55 -16.25 -5.13
CA SER A 128 7.32 -17.08 -4.18
C SER A 128 6.55 -17.39 -2.89
N ASP A 129 5.40 -16.74 -2.67
CA ASP A 129 4.53 -16.95 -1.51
C ASP A 129 3.19 -17.55 -1.97
N SER A 130 3.06 -18.87 -1.81
CA SER A 130 1.88 -19.62 -2.25
C SER A 130 0.63 -19.36 -1.40
N GLU A 131 0.77 -18.80 -0.20
CA GLU A 131 -0.37 -18.47 0.67
C GLU A 131 -0.99 -17.12 0.29
N LEU A 132 -0.18 -16.22 -0.27
CA LEU A 132 -0.62 -14.90 -0.71
C LEU A 132 -1.34 -14.95 -2.06
N ARG A 133 -2.65 -14.83 -1.99
CA ARG A 133 -3.53 -14.71 -3.16
C ARG A 133 -3.72 -13.25 -3.57
N TRP A 134 -2.65 -12.45 -3.64
CA TRP A 134 -2.74 -11.08 -4.15
C TRP A 134 -2.22 -10.99 -5.59
N VAL A 135 -2.87 -10.15 -6.39
CA VAL A 135 -2.55 -9.91 -7.80
C VAL A 135 -2.58 -8.42 -8.08
N CYS A 136 -2.01 -7.98 -9.21
CA CYS A 136 -2.24 -6.63 -9.68
C CYS A 136 -3.68 -6.48 -10.20
N GLY A 137 -4.44 -5.55 -9.62
CA GLY A 137 -5.81 -5.23 -9.99
C GLY A 137 -5.93 -4.55 -11.35
N LYS A 138 -5.07 -3.56 -11.65
CA LYS A 138 -4.82 -2.92 -12.96
C LYS A 138 -4.07 -1.60 -12.77
N HIS A 139 -3.09 -1.30 -13.63
CA HIS A 139 -2.52 0.05 -13.76
C HIS A 139 -3.13 0.77 -14.98
N SER A 140 -3.29 2.09 -14.88
CA SER A 140 -3.74 2.95 -15.99
C SER A 140 -2.56 3.62 -16.68
#